data_AF-R0CLT7-F1
#
_entry.id   AF-R0CLT7-F1
#
_cell.length_a   1.000
_cell.length_b   1.000
_cell.length_c   1.000
_cell.angle_alpha   90.00
_cell.angle_beta   90.00
_cell.angle_gamma   90.00
#
_symmetry.space_group_name_H-M   'P 1'
#
loop_
_entity.id
_entity.type
_entity.pdbx_description
1 polymer ?
#
loop_
_entity_poly.entity_id
_entity_poly.type
_entity_poly.pdbx_seq_one_letter_code
_entity_poly.pdbx_strand_id
1 'polypeptide(L)'
;MLASIKRICCAECDASNAERPPEFTTLSAYPLTENDAAATQRLAEAFKAQFGDKAYETKPASASEDFSIFGRAWNVPYVFWFIGGTDPQIYAQAEAARQVNKIPSNHSPKFAPVIHPTLETGLHAMLTAASAWLCTSPAT
;
A
#
# COMPACT_ATOMS: atom_id res chain seq x y z
N MET A 1 -16.17 -14.24 -4.59
CA MET A 1 -15.66 -13.70 -5.88
C MET A 1 -15.27 -14.81 -6.87
N LEU A 2 -14.30 -15.68 -6.56
CA LEU A 2 -13.82 -16.74 -7.48
C LEU A 2 -14.92 -17.69 -7.97
N ALA A 3 -15.86 -18.10 -7.10
CA ALA A 3 -16.99 -18.94 -7.50
C ALA A 3 -17.86 -18.27 -8.59
N SER A 4 -18.07 -16.95 -8.50
CA SER A 4 -18.81 -16.19 -9.51
C SER A 4 -18.04 -16.11 -10.82
N ILE A 5 -16.72 -15.88 -10.79
CA ILE A 5 -15.87 -15.88 -11.99
C ILE A 5 -15.95 -17.23 -12.69
N LYS A 6 -15.73 -18.33 -11.96
CA LYS A 6 -15.82 -19.70 -12.51
C LYS A 6 -17.19 -19.95 -13.13
N ARG A 7 -18.27 -19.61 -12.42
CA ARG A 7 -19.65 -19.78 -12.90
C ARG A 7 -19.90 -19.02 -14.20
N ILE A 8 -19.47 -17.76 -14.29
CA ILE A 8 -19.66 -16.93 -15.49
C ILE A 8 -18.85 -17.52 -16.65
N CYS A 9 -17.57 -17.82 -16.46
CA CYS A 9 -16.74 -18.40 -17.52
C CYS A 9 -17.29 -19.74 -18.03
N CYS A 10 -17.76 -20.63 -17.15
CA CYS A 10 -18.39 -21.87 -17.58
C CYS A 10 -19.67 -21.61 -18.39
N ALA A 11 -20.53 -20.71 -17.92
CA ALA A 11 -21.78 -20.36 -18.62
C ALA A 11 -21.52 -19.76 -20.02
N GLU A 12 -20.50 -18.93 -20.17
CA GLU A 12 -20.12 -18.35 -21.48
C GLU A 12 -19.57 -19.41 -22.45
N CYS A 13 -18.78 -20.37 -21.96
CA CYS A 13 -18.31 -21.50 -22.77
C CYS A 13 -19.48 -22.36 -23.24
N ASP A 14 -20.42 -22.70 -22.35
CA ASP A 14 -21.61 -23.48 -22.68
C ASP A 14 -22.49 -22.74 -23.69
N ALA A 15 -22.75 -21.44 -23.46
CA ALA A 15 -23.59 -20.61 -24.35
C ALA A 15 -22.98 -20.42 -25.74
N SER A 16 -21.65 -20.39 -25.85
CA SER A 16 -20.92 -20.21 -27.11
C SER A 16 -20.60 -21.52 -27.82
N ASN A 17 -21.02 -22.67 -27.27
CA ASN A 17 -20.68 -24.00 -27.77
C ASN A 17 -19.15 -24.20 -27.95
N ALA A 18 -18.37 -23.74 -26.97
CA ALA A 18 -16.92 -23.90 -26.97
C ALA A 18 -16.54 -25.39 -26.98
N GLU A 19 -15.53 -25.77 -27.77
CA GLU A 19 -15.10 -27.18 -27.90
C GLU A 19 -14.57 -27.78 -26.60
N ARG A 20 -14.11 -26.93 -25.67
CA ARG A 20 -13.51 -27.34 -24.39
C ARG A 20 -13.98 -26.42 -23.26
N PRO A 21 -14.06 -26.94 -22.02
CA PRO A 21 -14.33 -26.12 -20.85
C PRO A 21 -13.17 -25.12 -20.59
N PRO A 22 -13.43 -24.03 -19.84
CA PRO A 22 -12.38 -23.09 -19.48
C PRO A 22 -11.38 -23.71 -18.50
N GLU A 23 -10.10 -23.39 -18.67
CA GLU A 23 -9.03 -23.78 -17.73
C GLU A 23 -8.81 -22.67 -16.70
N PHE A 24 -8.59 -23.05 -15.43
CA PHE A 24 -8.33 -22.12 -14.35
C PHE A 24 -7.02 -22.45 -13.65
N THR A 25 -6.05 -21.53 -13.74
CA THR A 25 -4.76 -21.64 -13.04
C THR A 25 -4.62 -20.48 -12.07
N THR A 26 -4.39 -20.78 -10.79
CA THR A 26 -4.10 -19.73 -9.80
C THR A 26 -2.62 -19.36 -9.92
N LEU A 27 -2.32 -18.10 -10.22
CA LEU A 27 -0.95 -17.62 -10.36
C LEU A 27 -0.37 -17.17 -9.02
N SER A 28 -1.15 -16.39 -8.26
CA SER A 28 -0.78 -15.91 -6.93
C SER A 28 -2.04 -15.64 -6.09
N ALA A 29 -1.86 -15.63 -4.76
CA ALA A 29 -2.88 -15.26 -3.81
C ALA A 29 -2.23 -14.51 -2.65
N TYR A 30 -2.74 -13.33 -2.32
CA TYR A 30 -2.21 -12.48 -1.26
C TYR A 30 -3.25 -12.37 -0.14
N PRO A 31 -2.87 -12.58 1.12
CA PRO A 31 -3.76 -12.30 2.24
C PRO A 31 -4.00 -10.78 2.35
N LEU A 32 -5.05 -10.40 3.08
CA LEU A 32 -5.28 -9.00 3.40
C LEU A 32 -4.10 -8.46 4.22
N THR A 33 -3.52 -7.35 3.76
CA THR A 33 -2.55 -6.57 4.52
C THR A 33 -3.30 -5.76 5.57
N GLU A 34 -3.24 -6.24 6.81
CA GLU A 34 -3.85 -5.63 7.99
C GLU A 34 -2.76 -5.32 8.99
N ASN A 35 -2.43 -4.05 9.18
CA ASN A 35 -1.36 -3.68 10.09
C ASN A 35 -1.72 -4.00 11.54
N ASP A 36 -0.73 -4.38 12.34
CA ASP A 36 -0.92 -4.51 13.79
C ASP A 36 -1.25 -3.14 14.40
N ALA A 37 -2.34 -3.07 15.18
CA ALA A 37 -2.86 -1.81 15.69
C ALA A 37 -1.90 -1.13 16.66
N ALA A 38 -1.27 -1.88 17.57
CA ALA A 38 -0.37 -1.33 18.58
C ALA A 38 0.95 -0.84 17.96
N ALA A 39 1.52 -1.62 17.05
CA ALA A 39 2.71 -1.25 16.29
C ALA A 39 2.43 -0.03 15.38
N THR A 40 1.24 0.03 14.77
CA THR A 40 0.80 1.17 13.96
C THR A 40 0.72 2.43 14.80
N GLN A 41 0.12 2.37 16.00
CA GLN A 41 0.03 3.53 16.89
C GLN A 41 1.43 4.04 17.28
N ARG A 42 2.32 3.15 17.71
CA ARG A 42 3.71 3.51 18.05
C ARG A 42 4.42 4.18 16.88
N LEU A 43 4.26 3.64 15.67
CA LEU A 43 4.86 4.20 14.47
C LEU A 43 4.25 5.56 14.10
N ALA A 44 2.93 5.71 14.24
CA ALA A 44 2.23 6.95 13.96
C ALA A 44 2.70 8.08 14.89
N GLU A 45 2.93 7.79 16.17
CA GLU A 45 3.50 8.75 17.13
C GLU A 45 4.92 9.18 16.71
N ALA A 46 5.79 8.22 16.34
CA ALA A 46 7.15 8.52 15.87
C ALA A 46 7.15 9.32 14.56
N PHE A 47 6.29 8.97 13.61
CA PHE A 47 6.14 9.71 12.35
C PHE A 47 5.55 11.09 12.58
N LYS A 48 4.62 11.25 13.52
CA LYS A 48 4.09 12.57 13.89
C LYS A 48 5.20 13.47 14.46
N ALA A 49 6.06 12.92 15.32
CA ALA A 49 7.21 13.65 15.86
C ALA A 49 8.21 14.06 14.78
N GLN A 50 8.48 13.19 13.79
CA GLN A 50 9.44 13.45 12.73
C GLN A 50 8.90 14.38 11.63
N PHE A 51 7.65 14.19 11.20
CA PHE A 51 7.10 14.79 9.98
C PHE A 51 5.95 15.77 10.23
N GLY A 52 5.47 15.90 11.47
CA GLY A 52 4.38 16.79 11.82
C GLY A 52 3.11 16.47 11.04
N ASP A 53 2.49 17.48 10.43
CA ASP A 53 1.23 17.32 9.68
C ASP A 53 1.38 16.59 8.35
N LYS A 54 2.62 16.31 7.91
CA LYS A 54 2.88 15.50 6.71
C LYS A 54 2.71 14.00 6.95
N ALA A 55 2.63 13.57 8.22
CA ALA A 55 2.28 12.20 8.59
C ALA A 55 0.82 12.14 9.03
N TYR A 56 0.01 11.36 8.32
CA TYR A 56 -1.41 11.20 8.57
C TYR A 56 -1.89 9.81 8.11
N GLU A 57 -3.02 9.37 8.66
CA GLU A 57 -3.66 8.12 8.28
C GLU A 57 -4.43 8.27 6.96
N THR A 58 -4.23 7.32 6.04
CA THR A 58 -4.93 7.29 4.76
C THR A 58 -6.14 6.36 4.83
N LYS A 59 -7.05 6.50 3.86
CA LYS A 59 -8.06 5.46 3.62
C LYS A 59 -7.37 4.16 3.17
N PRO A 60 -8.00 2.98 3.38
CA PRO A 60 -7.51 1.73 2.83
C PRO A 60 -7.31 1.82 1.30
N ALA A 61 -6.19 1.29 0.82
CA ALA A 61 -5.90 1.19 -0.60
C ALA A 61 -6.55 -0.08 -1.19
N SER A 62 -6.94 -0.02 -2.47
CA SER A 62 -7.47 -1.18 -3.20
C SER A 62 -6.39 -2.10 -3.77
N ALA A 63 -5.14 -1.64 -3.82
CA ALA A 63 -4.00 -2.45 -4.22
C ALA A 63 -3.75 -3.57 -3.19
N SER A 64 -3.39 -4.75 -3.69
CA SER A 64 -2.97 -5.88 -2.85
C SER A 64 -1.46 -5.84 -2.65
N GLU A 65 -0.97 -6.39 -1.52
CA GLU A 65 0.46 -6.63 -1.31
C GLU A 65 0.74 -7.92 -0.54
N ASP A 66 1.89 -8.52 -0.81
CA ASP A 66 2.35 -9.76 -0.20
C ASP A 66 3.16 -9.56 1.09
N PHE A 67 3.50 -8.32 1.45
CA PHE A 67 4.33 -7.97 2.61
C PHE A 67 3.87 -8.61 3.93
N SER A 68 2.56 -8.73 4.14
CA SER A 68 2.00 -9.34 5.36
C SER A 68 2.38 -10.81 5.54
N ILE A 69 2.84 -11.50 4.49
CA ILE A 69 3.38 -12.86 4.57
C ILE A 69 4.55 -12.93 5.57
N PHE A 70 5.43 -11.92 5.62
CA PHE A 70 6.58 -11.92 6.53
C PHE A 70 6.15 -11.96 8.00
N GLY A 71 5.30 -11.02 8.43
CA GLY A 71 4.83 -10.95 9.81
C GLY A 71 4.01 -12.18 10.21
N ARG A 72 3.18 -12.69 9.30
CA ARG A 72 2.40 -13.92 9.52
C ARG A 72 3.29 -15.16 9.65
N ALA A 73 4.31 -15.30 8.81
CA ALA A 73 5.22 -16.45 8.84
C ALA A 73 6.09 -16.47 10.11
N TRP A 74 6.53 -15.30 10.59
CA TRP A 74 7.33 -15.18 11.81
C TRP A 74 6.51 -14.99 13.09
N ASN A 75 5.18 -14.87 12.98
CA ASN A 75 4.27 -14.57 14.10
C ASN A 75 4.70 -13.31 14.88
N VAL A 76 4.99 -12.23 14.14
CA VAL A 76 5.39 -10.91 14.68
C VAL A 76 4.49 -9.80 14.12
N PRO A 77 4.29 -8.70 14.86
CA PRO A 77 3.54 -7.56 14.35
C PRO A 77 4.27 -6.94 13.14
N TYR A 78 3.48 -6.41 12.19
CA TYR A 78 4.00 -5.70 11.04
C TYR A 78 3.19 -4.42 10.80
N VAL A 79 3.84 -3.43 10.19
CA VAL A 79 3.21 -2.20 9.72
C VAL A 79 3.72 -1.91 8.32
N PHE A 80 2.79 -1.70 7.39
CA PHE A 80 3.04 -1.25 6.03
C PHE A 80 2.47 0.16 5.86
N TRP A 81 3.22 1.06 5.23
CA TRP A 81 2.84 2.47 5.06
C TRP A 81 3.22 3.00 3.69
N PHE A 82 2.74 4.19 3.36
CA PHE A 82 3.00 4.86 2.08
C PHE A 82 3.94 6.05 2.26
N ILE A 83 4.71 6.34 1.21
CA ILE A 83 5.49 7.58 1.09
C ILE A 83 4.94 8.36 -0.11
N GLY A 84 4.60 9.63 0.11
CA GLY A 84 4.19 10.52 -0.97
C GLY A 84 5.36 10.79 -1.93
N GLY A 85 5.10 10.67 -3.23
CA GLY A 85 6.14 10.85 -4.26
C GLY A 85 5.80 11.88 -5.34
N THR A 86 4.59 12.45 -5.32
CA THR A 86 4.17 13.46 -6.30
C THR A 86 4.83 14.80 -6.02
N ASP A 87 5.20 15.53 -7.09
CA ASP A 87 5.66 16.91 -6.96
C ASP A 87 4.66 17.75 -6.13
N PRO A 88 5.11 18.48 -5.10
CA PRO A 88 4.22 19.22 -4.19
C PRO A 88 3.35 20.26 -4.89
N GLN A 89 3.86 20.93 -5.93
CA GLN A 89 3.07 21.94 -6.66
C GLN A 89 2.01 21.27 -7.53
N ILE A 90 2.36 20.17 -8.22
CA ILE A 90 1.40 19.38 -8.99
C ILE A 90 0.29 18.85 -8.09
N TYR A 91 0.64 18.29 -6.94
CA TYR A 91 -0.34 17.78 -5.99
C TYR A 91 -1.26 18.89 -5.47
N ALA A 92 -0.71 20.02 -5.02
CA ALA A 92 -1.50 21.14 -4.51
C ALA A 92 -2.45 21.72 -5.56
N GLN A 93 -2.00 21.84 -6.82
CA GLN A 93 -2.86 22.29 -7.93
C GLN A 93 -4.00 21.31 -8.20
N ALA A 94 -3.69 20.00 -8.22
CA ALA A 94 -4.69 18.96 -8.43
C ALA A 94 -5.69 18.90 -7.27
N GLU A 95 -5.24 19.08 -6.03
CA GLU A 95 -6.10 19.12 -4.85
C GLU A 95 -7.05 20.32 -4.89
N ALA A 96 -6.53 21.52 -5.14
CA ALA A 96 -7.34 22.74 -5.28
C ALA A 96 -8.39 22.61 -6.40
N ALA A 97 -8.05 21.91 -7.49
CA ALA A 97 -8.95 21.64 -8.60
C ALA A 97 -9.88 20.42 -8.39
N ARG A 98 -9.75 19.66 -7.27
CA ARG A 98 -10.41 18.37 -7.03
C ARG A 98 -10.16 17.32 -8.12
N GLN A 99 -8.92 17.25 -8.58
CA GLN A 99 -8.44 16.41 -9.68
C GLN A 99 -7.25 15.52 -9.29
N VAL A 100 -7.07 15.22 -8.00
CA VAL A 100 -5.99 14.34 -7.51
C VAL A 100 -6.03 12.98 -8.23
N ASN A 101 -7.22 12.47 -8.56
CA ASN A 101 -7.41 11.23 -9.32
C ASN A 101 -6.89 11.26 -10.77
N LYS A 102 -6.48 12.42 -11.30
CA LYS A 102 -5.85 12.55 -12.61
C LYS A 102 -4.32 12.47 -12.58
N ILE A 103 -3.72 12.53 -11.39
CA ILE A 103 -2.27 12.37 -11.23
C ILE A 103 -1.92 10.91 -11.60
N PRO A 104 -0.95 10.67 -12.49
CA PRO A 104 -0.53 9.31 -12.81
C PRO A 104 -0.15 8.53 -11.55
N SER A 105 -0.72 7.33 -11.37
CA SER A 105 -0.45 6.43 -10.25
C SER A 105 0.41 5.23 -10.67
N ASN A 106 0.77 4.36 -9.72
CA ASN A 106 1.44 3.08 -9.97
C ASN A 106 0.81 2.33 -11.16
N HIS A 107 1.63 1.61 -11.92
CA HIS A 107 1.29 0.93 -13.19
C HIS A 107 0.96 1.83 -14.39
N SER A 108 0.97 3.16 -14.25
CA SER A 108 0.91 4.07 -15.40
C SER A 108 2.30 4.23 -16.04
N PRO A 109 2.44 4.26 -17.38
CA PRO A 109 3.70 4.59 -18.05
C PRO A 109 4.13 6.05 -17.83
N LYS A 110 3.24 6.89 -17.27
CA LYS A 110 3.51 8.28 -16.91
C LYS A 110 3.78 8.45 -15.41
N PHE A 111 3.83 7.37 -14.63
CA PHE A 111 4.15 7.43 -13.22
C PHE A 111 5.60 7.87 -13.03
N ALA A 112 5.79 9.03 -12.42
CA ALA A 112 7.11 9.63 -12.23
C ALA A 112 7.16 10.36 -10.88
N PRO A 113 7.47 9.65 -9.77
CA PRO A 113 7.76 10.29 -8.50
C PRO A 113 8.94 11.25 -8.63
N VAL A 114 8.89 12.40 -7.96
CA VAL A 114 10.08 13.27 -7.85
C VAL A 114 11.13 12.59 -6.99
N ILE A 115 12.41 12.68 -7.35
CA ILE A 115 13.48 12.00 -6.58
C ILE A 115 13.62 12.65 -5.20
N HIS A 116 13.81 13.97 -5.16
CA HIS A 116 13.82 14.74 -3.93
C HIS A 116 12.52 15.55 -3.83
N PRO A 117 11.82 15.57 -2.68
CA PRO A 117 12.24 15.01 -1.40
C PRO A 117 11.85 13.53 -1.15
N THR A 118 11.27 12.82 -2.12
CA THR A 118 10.71 11.47 -1.92
C THR A 118 11.70 10.46 -1.36
N LEU A 119 12.90 10.35 -1.94
CA LEU A 119 13.92 9.39 -1.50
C LEU A 119 14.41 9.70 -0.08
N GLU A 120 14.65 10.98 0.21
CA GLU A 120 15.04 11.43 1.55
C GLU A 120 13.92 11.18 2.57
N THR A 121 12.67 11.43 2.20
CA THR A 121 11.51 11.15 3.05
C THR A 121 11.40 9.66 3.34
N GLY A 122 11.60 8.80 2.34
CA GLY A 122 11.62 7.34 2.52
C GLY A 122 12.75 6.90 3.46
N LEU A 123 13.96 7.46 3.30
CA LEU A 123 15.09 7.17 4.19
C LEU A 123 14.78 7.58 5.63
N HIS A 124 14.30 8.81 5.84
CA HIS A 124 13.91 9.29 7.17
C HIS A 124 12.79 8.42 7.77
N ALA A 125 11.79 8.02 6.98
CA ALA A 125 10.72 7.17 7.47
C ALA A 125 11.23 5.81 7.94
N MET A 126 12.15 5.19 7.20
CA MET A 126 12.78 3.93 7.61
C MET A 126 13.60 4.08 8.90
N LEU A 127 14.40 5.14 9.01
CA LEU A 127 15.21 5.41 10.21
C LEU A 127 14.34 5.73 11.43
N THR A 128 13.29 6.54 11.26
CA THR A 128 12.32 6.85 12.32
C THR A 128 11.53 5.61 12.75
N ALA A 129 11.15 4.75 11.79
CA ALA A 129 10.50 3.49 12.11
C ALA A 129 11.42 2.59 12.94
N ALA A 130 12.69 2.44 12.56
CA ALA A 130 13.65 1.65 13.32
C ALA A 130 13.93 2.26 14.71
N SER A 131 14.12 3.58 14.80
CA SER A 131 14.42 4.25 16.07
C SER A 131 13.28 4.12 17.07
N ALA A 132 12.02 4.06 16.59
CA ALA A 132 10.86 3.88 17.45
C ALA A 132 10.96 2.60 18.31
N TRP A 133 11.69 1.56 17.89
CA TRP A 133 11.96 0.34 18.69
C TRP A 133 13.37 0.25 19.25
N LEU A 134 14.37 0.75 18.53
CA LEU A 134 15.78 0.55 18.87
C LEU A 134 16.35 1.65 19.77
N CYS A 135 15.79 2.86 19.72
CA CYS A 135 16.21 3.99 20.53
C CYS A 135 15.25 4.13 21.71
N THR A 136 15.63 3.61 22.87
CA THR A 136 14.93 3.92 24.12
C THR A 136 15.34 5.32 24.58
N SER A 137 14.37 6.15 24.97
CA SER A 137 14.69 7.31 25.81
C SER A 137 15.35 6.78 27.09
N PRO A 138 16.42 7.43 27.60
CA PRO A 138 16.95 7.08 28.91
C PRO A 138 15.81 7.15 29.92
N ALA A 139 15.69 6.14 30.78
CA ALA A 139 14.79 6.21 31.92
C ALA A 139 15.17 7.46 32.73
N THR A 140 14.25 8.43 32.81
CA THR A 140 14.35 9.58 33.72
C THR A 140 14.15 9.15 35.14
#